data_AF-A0A526YLA0-F1
#
_entry.id   AF-A0A526YLA0-F1
#
_cell.length_a   1.000
_cell.length_b   1.000
_cell.length_c   1.000
_cell.angle_alpha   90.00
_cell.angle_beta   90.00
_cell.angle_gamma   90.00
#
_symmetry.space_group_name_H-M   'P 1'
#
loop_
_entity.id
_entity.type
_entity.pdbx_description
1 polymer ?
#
loop_
_entity_poly.entity_id
_entity_poly.type
_entity_poly.pdbx_seq_one_letter_code
_entity_poly.pdbx_strand_id
1 'polypeptide(L)'
;MSPELLSTTAGLWFAVVASGIYHGVNPGMGWPLAVSAALMERRAYALPGALLALAFGHLVAMTVVLLPFALMTMLVDWQTEIRVGAGLIVVALGVWLLFNRRHPRFL
;
A
#
# COMPACT_ATOMS: atom_id res chain seq x y z
N MET A 1 -27.09 -15.62 0.37
CA MET A 1 -26.28 -14.40 0.63
C MET A 1 -27.24 -13.31 1.08
N SER A 2 -27.06 -12.72 2.26
CA SER A 2 -28.01 -11.73 2.81
C SER A 2 -28.03 -10.45 1.96
N PRO A 3 -29.20 -9.81 1.76
CA PRO A 3 -29.33 -8.59 0.95
C PRO A 3 -28.49 -7.42 1.46
N GLU A 4 -28.20 -7.37 2.76
CA GLU A 4 -27.30 -6.37 3.35
C GLU A 4 -25.87 -6.48 2.85
N LEU A 5 -25.31 -7.70 2.72
CA LEU A 5 -23.96 -7.90 2.20
C LEU A 5 -23.83 -7.42 0.75
N LEU A 6 -24.86 -7.61 -0.07
CA LEU A 6 -24.88 -7.10 -1.44
C LEU A 6 -24.90 -5.56 -1.47
N SER A 7 -25.68 -4.93 -0.58
CA SER A 7 -25.74 -3.47 -0.45
C SER A 7 -24.41 -2.88 0.03
N THR A 8 -23.78 -3.47 1.05
CA THR A 8 -22.45 -3.05 1.53
C THR A 8 -21.38 -3.25 0.47
N THR A 9 -21.36 -4.39 -0.20
CA THR A 9 -20.38 -4.68 -1.27
C THR A 9 -20.55 -3.71 -2.44
N ALA A 10 -21.78 -3.46 -2.87
CA ALA A 10 -22.08 -2.47 -3.90
C ALA A 10 -21.64 -1.06 -3.49
N GLY A 11 -21.87 -0.67 -2.23
CA GLY A 11 -21.41 0.61 -1.68
C GLY A 11 -19.89 0.76 -1.70
N LEU A 12 -19.16 -0.29 -1.33
CA LEU A 12 -17.68 -0.30 -1.39
C LEU A 12 -17.18 -0.18 -2.83
N TRP A 13 -17.74 -0.93 -3.77
CA TRP A 13 -17.39 -0.81 -5.20
C TRP A 13 -17.72 0.55 -5.76
N PHE A 14 -18.86 1.13 -5.38
CA PHE A 14 -19.22 2.48 -5.77
C PHE A 14 -18.20 3.50 -5.26
N ALA A 15 -17.74 3.37 -4.00
CA ALA A 15 -16.69 4.23 -3.45
C ALA A 15 -15.37 4.10 -4.22
N VAL A 16 -14.98 2.88 -4.62
CA VAL A 16 -13.79 2.62 -5.45
C VAL A 16 -13.92 3.31 -6.81
N VAL A 17 -15.05 3.15 -7.49
CA VAL A 17 -15.30 3.78 -8.80
C VAL A 17 -15.31 5.30 -8.68
N ALA A 18 -16.02 5.85 -7.69
CA ALA A 18 -16.09 7.29 -7.44
C ALA A 18 -14.70 7.88 -7.14
N SER A 19 -13.89 7.19 -6.32
CA SER A 19 -12.50 7.58 -6.03
C SER A 19 -11.63 7.54 -7.29
N GLY A 20 -11.80 6.52 -8.14
CA GLY A 20 -11.09 6.40 -9.42
C GLY A 20 -11.43 7.55 -10.37
N ILE A 21 -12.70 7.94 -10.49
CA ILE A 21 -13.13 9.10 -11.28
C ILE A 21 -12.53 10.39 -10.71
N TYR A 22 -12.64 10.60 -9.39
CA TYR A 22 -12.10 11.77 -8.72
C TYR A 22 -10.58 11.91 -8.94
N HIS A 23 -9.84 10.81 -8.85
CA HIS A 23 -8.41 10.79 -9.13
C HIS A 23 -8.10 11.01 -10.60
N GLY A 24 -8.79 10.33 -11.52
CA GLY A 24 -8.51 10.40 -12.95
C GLY A 24 -8.76 11.77 -13.57
N VAL A 25 -9.75 12.52 -13.05
CA VAL A 25 -10.03 13.89 -13.49
C VAL A 25 -8.94 14.88 -13.03
N ASN A 26 -8.27 14.61 -11.91
CA ASN A 26 -7.29 15.52 -11.36
C ASN A 26 -5.99 15.55 -12.21
N PRO A 27 -5.54 16.74 -12.67
CA PRO A 27 -4.36 16.88 -13.54
C PRO A 27 -3.04 16.43 -12.89
N GLY A 28 -2.97 16.36 -11.56
CA GLY A 28 -1.79 15.85 -10.85
C GLY A 28 -1.50 14.35 -11.09
N MET A 29 -2.46 13.60 -11.63
CA MET A 29 -2.41 12.13 -11.69
C MET A 29 -1.74 11.60 -12.97
N GLY A 30 -1.22 12.49 -13.83
CA GLY A 30 -0.33 12.11 -14.93
C GLY A 30 -0.96 12.04 -16.32
N TRP A 31 -2.27 12.27 -16.48
CA TRP A 31 -2.87 12.37 -17.81
C TRP A 31 -2.25 13.50 -18.69
N PRO A 32 -1.77 14.64 -18.15
CA PRO A 32 -1.07 15.63 -18.97
C PRO A 32 0.24 15.09 -19.55
N LEU A 33 0.88 14.11 -18.90
CA LEU A 33 2.09 13.44 -19.41
C LEU A 33 1.75 12.49 -20.57
N ALA A 34 0.62 11.78 -20.49
CA ALA A 34 0.14 10.97 -21.60
C ALA A 34 -0.26 11.84 -22.81
N VAL A 35 -0.85 13.01 -22.55
CA VAL A 35 -1.16 14.01 -23.58
C VAL A 35 0.11 14.59 -24.19
N SER A 36 1.12 14.96 -23.40
CA SER A 36 2.39 15.47 -23.94
C SER A 36 3.12 14.40 -24.77
N ALA A 37 3.09 13.13 -24.36
CA ALA A 37 3.61 12.02 -25.15
C ALA A 37 2.91 11.90 -26.52
N ALA A 38 1.57 11.93 -26.55
CA ALA A 38 0.80 11.88 -27.80
C ALA A 38 1.05 13.10 -28.71
N LEU A 39 1.27 14.28 -28.12
CA LEU A 39 1.65 15.50 -28.85
C LEU A 39 3.06 15.40 -29.42
N MET A 40 4.02 14.84 -28.67
CA MET A 40 5.38 14.57 -29.15
C MET A 40 5.37 13.59 -30.33
N GLU A 41 4.50 12.59 -30.29
CA GLU A 41 4.31 11.61 -31.36
C GLU A 41 3.46 12.15 -32.54
N ARG A 42 2.93 13.37 -32.43
CA ARG A 42 2.05 14.05 -33.39
C ARG A 42 0.87 13.19 -33.86
N ARG A 43 0.42 12.25 -33.02
CA ARG A 43 -0.65 11.30 -33.36
C ARG A 43 -1.61 11.19 -32.18
N ALA A 44 -2.84 11.65 -32.38
CA ALA A 44 -3.90 11.53 -31.38
C ALA A 44 -4.19 10.06 -31.00
N TYR A 45 -4.01 9.12 -31.94
CA TYR A 45 -4.17 7.69 -31.70
C TYR A 45 -3.13 7.09 -30.74
N ALA A 46 -2.05 7.80 -30.42
CA ALA A 46 -1.08 7.37 -29.41
C ALA A 46 -1.57 7.62 -27.97
N LEU A 47 -2.53 8.52 -27.78
CA LEU A 47 -3.04 8.91 -26.46
C LEU A 47 -3.62 7.72 -25.67
N PRO A 48 -4.48 6.85 -26.23
CA PRO A 48 -4.98 5.68 -25.50
C PRO A 48 -3.85 4.73 -25.09
N GLY A 49 -2.84 4.55 -25.95
CA GLY A 49 -1.68 3.72 -25.65
C GLY A 49 -0.84 4.30 -24.51
N ALA A 50 -0.58 5.61 -24.52
CA ALA A 50 0.14 6.31 -23.46
C ALA A 50 -0.64 6.28 -22.13
N LEU A 51 -1.96 6.46 -22.16
CA LEU A 51 -2.81 6.34 -20.97
C LEU A 51 -2.82 4.92 -20.41
N LEU A 52 -2.90 3.89 -21.26
CA LEU A 52 -2.82 2.49 -20.83
C LEU A 52 -1.46 2.17 -20.21
N ALA A 53 -0.36 2.63 -20.82
CA ALA A 53 0.98 2.45 -20.28
C ALA A 53 1.14 3.14 -18.91
N LEU A 54 0.64 4.37 -18.78
CA LEU A 54 0.63 5.12 -17.51
C LEU A 54 -0.20 4.39 -16.44
N ALA A 55 -1.43 3.97 -16.78
CA ALA A 55 -2.32 3.27 -15.87
C ALA A 55 -1.70 1.93 -15.41
N PHE A 56 -1.09 1.19 -16.33
CA PHE A 56 -0.42 -0.07 -16.01
C PHE A 56 0.79 0.14 -15.11
N GLY A 57 1.68 1.07 -15.45
CA GLY A 57 2.84 1.40 -14.61
C GLY A 57 2.43 1.87 -13.22
N HIS A 58 1.37 2.67 -13.13
CA HIS A 58 0.80 3.12 -11.87
C HIS A 58 0.23 1.96 -11.04
N LEU A 59 -0.54 1.04 -11.65
CA LEU A 59 -1.09 -0.13 -10.99
C LEU A 59 0.02 -1.05 -10.44
N VAL A 60 1.07 -1.27 -11.22
CA VAL A 60 2.23 -2.06 -10.80
C VAL A 60 2.94 -1.38 -9.63
N ALA A 61 3.21 -0.08 -9.72
CA ALA A 61 3.85 0.67 -8.64
C ALA A 61 3.02 0.64 -7.35
N MET A 62 1.70 0.86 -7.45
CA MET A 62 0.78 0.78 -6.33
C MET A 62 0.77 -0.61 -5.71
N THR A 63 0.74 -1.65 -6.53
CA THR A 63 0.81 -3.04 -6.03
C THR A 63 2.10 -3.28 -5.29
N VAL A 64 3.25 -2.91 -5.87
CA VAL A 64 4.56 -3.08 -5.22
C VAL A 64 4.65 -2.34 -3.89
N VAL A 65 4.15 -1.11 -3.82
CA VAL A 65 4.19 -0.30 -2.59
C VAL A 65 3.19 -0.78 -1.55
N LEU A 66 1.99 -1.21 -1.94
CA LEU A 66 0.93 -1.64 -1.02
C LEU A 66 1.04 -3.11 -0.60
N LEU A 67 1.68 -3.97 -1.40
CA LEU A 67 1.78 -5.40 -1.13
C LEU A 67 2.41 -5.69 0.25
N PRO A 68 3.51 -5.04 0.69
CA PRO A 68 4.02 -5.24 2.04
C PRO A 68 2.99 -4.90 3.12
N PHE A 69 2.23 -3.81 2.97
CA PHE A 69 1.17 -3.42 3.91
C PHE A 69 0.02 -4.42 3.91
N ALA A 70 -0.39 -4.90 2.74
CA ALA A 70 -1.38 -5.95 2.61
C ALA A 70 -0.91 -7.24 3.29
N LEU A 71 0.35 -7.63 3.12
CA LEU A 71 0.94 -8.80 3.79
C LEU A 71 1.05 -8.60 5.31
N MET A 72 1.28 -7.36 5.79
CA MET A 72 1.24 -7.08 7.22
C MET A 72 -0.13 -7.37 7.85
N THR A 73 -1.23 -7.37 7.09
CA THR A 73 -2.54 -7.77 7.63
C THR A 73 -2.55 -9.23 8.09
N MET A 74 -1.73 -10.11 7.50
CA MET A 74 -1.56 -11.49 7.99
C MET A 74 -0.83 -11.54 9.34
N LEU A 75 0.01 -10.54 9.63
CA LEU A 75 0.66 -10.40 10.93
C LEU A 75 -0.31 -9.90 12.02
N VAL A 76 -1.43 -9.28 11.64
CA VAL A 76 -2.41 -8.74 12.59
C VAL A 76 -3.03 -9.84 13.43
N ASP A 77 -3.23 -11.03 12.86
CA ASP A 77 -3.80 -12.18 13.58
C ASP A 77 -2.93 -12.60 14.78
N TRP A 78 -1.60 -12.50 14.64
CA TRP A 78 -0.63 -12.87 15.68
C TRP A 78 -0.05 -11.66 16.40
N GLN A 79 -0.62 -10.47 16.18
CA GLN A 79 -0.10 -9.22 16.71
C GLN A 79 0.04 -9.27 18.23
N THR A 80 -0.94 -9.88 18.92
CA THR A 80 -0.97 -9.92 20.38
C THR A 80 0.13 -10.82 20.91
N GLU A 81 0.29 -12.01 20.33
CA GLU A 81 1.30 -13.01 20.67
C GLU A 81 2.71 -12.49 20.40
N ILE A 82 2.93 -11.89 19.22
CA ILE A 82 4.20 -11.27 18.85
C ILE A 82 4.55 -10.13 19.82
N ARG A 83 3.58 -9.26 20.14
CA ARG A 83 3.78 -8.15 21.07
C ARG A 83 4.13 -8.63 22.47
N VAL A 84 3.42 -9.63 22.98
CA VAL A 84 3.69 -10.21 24.31
C VAL A 84 5.04 -10.92 24.32
N GLY A 85 5.35 -11.74 23.31
CA GLY A 85 6.62 -12.44 23.19
C GLY A 85 7.81 -11.49 23.11
N ALA A 86 7.74 -10.46 22.25
CA ALA A 86 8.76 -9.43 22.15
C ALA A 86 8.95 -8.69 23.48
N GLY A 87 7.86 -8.35 24.17
CA GLY A 87 7.90 -7.74 25.50
C GLY A 87 8.61 -8.62 26.54
N LEU A 88 8.28 -9.91 26.59
CA LEU A 88 8.92 -10.87 27.50
C LEU A 88 10.42 -11.00 27.22
N ILE A 89 10.84 -11.03 25.95
CA ILE A 89 12.26 -11.08 25.57
C ILE A 89 12.99 -9.83 26.07
N VAL A 90 12.43 -8.63 25.87
CA VAL A 90 13.03 -7.37 26.33
C VAL A 90 13.12 -7.32 27.86
N VAL A 91 12.08 -7.76 28.58
CA VAL A 91 12.10 -7.85 30.04
C VAL A 91 13.17 -8.84 30.51
N ALA A 92 13.23 -10.03 29.92
CA ALA A 92 14.23 -11.04 30.26
C ALA A 92 15.65 -10.54 30.00
N LEU A 93 15.87 -9.85 28.87
CA LEU A 93 17.15 -9.22 28.55
C LEU A 93 17.51 -8.13 29.57
N GLY A 94 16.56 -7.26 29.93
CA GLY A 94 16.76 -6.22 30.94
C GLY A 94 17.13 -6.79 32.31
N VAL A 95 16.41 -7.84 32.74
CA VAL A 95 16.70 -8.58 33.96
C VAL A 95 18.10 -9.23 33.89
N TRP A 96 18.43 -9.86 32.77
CA TRP A 96 19.74 -10.46 32.56
C TRP A 96 20.87 -9.43 32.64
N LEU A 97 20.73 -8.26 32.00
CA LEU A 97 21.71 -7.16 32.10
C LEU A 97 21.83 -6.58 33.52
N LEU A 98 20.72 -6.52 34.27
CA LEU A 98 20.69 -6.07 35.66
C LEU A 98 21.54 -6.95 36.58
N PHE A 99 21.49 -8.26 36.38
CA PHE A 99 22.28 -9.24 37.14
C PHE A 99 23.69 -9.45 36.57
N ASN A 100 23.83 -9.45 35.25
CA ASN A 100 25.09 -9.57 34.55
C ASN A 100 25.75 -8.18 34.39
N ARG A 101 26.11 -7.56 35.52
CA ARG A 101 26.86 -6.27 35.59
C ARG A 101 28.27 -6.31 34.99
N ARG A 102 28.60 -7.32 34.18
CA ARG A 102 29.83 -7.33 33.38
C ARG A 102 29.63 -6.37 32.23
N HIS A 103 29.94 -5.10 32.46
CA HIS A 103 30.00 -4.04 31.46
C HIS A 103 30.52 -4.58 30.12
N PRO A 104 29.67 -4.76 29.10
CA PRO A 104 30.17 -4.95 27.76
C PRO A 104 30.82 -3.62 27.37
N ARG A 105 32.15 -3.53 27.54
CA ARG A 105 32.97 -2.49 26.94
C ARG A 105 33.02 -2.75 25.44
N PHE A 106 31.92 -2.50 24.75
CA PHE A 106 31.93 -2.26 23.32
C PHE A 106 32.04 -0.75 23.13
N LEU A 107 33.30 -0.29 23.15
CA LEU A 107 33.74 0.88 22.40
C LEU A 107 34.00 0.41 20.96
#